data_AF-A0A842F2R1-F1
#
_entry.id   AF-A0A842F2R1-F1
#
_cell.length_a   1.000
_cell.length_b   1.000
_cell.length_c   1.000
_cell.angle_alpha   90.00
_cell.angle_beta   90.00
_cell.angle_gamma   90.00
#
_symmetry.space_group_name_H-M   'P 1'
#
loop_
_entity.id
_entity.type
_entity.pdbx_description
1 polymer ?
#
loop_
_entity_poly.entity_id
_entity_poly.type
_entity_poly.pdbx_seq_one_letter_code
_entity_poly.pdbx_strand_id
1 'polypeptide(L)'
;MTKIIAFKPNKSCPVHLSGFLVKRMEDYNFKNRYSDTTLNIDASLNQEWYKGLPSELVFVTWDRIIAFDIKKISTGDRVYLISQKFLDIIKKFDILDETWVFFKVNLVYEKNKRMAEEKYYVIQKKVSKRYRVEQVLEGTKSIIKNVDLDEVEFGYENDIYEEEKKAYKVVFNEKASDDLFLVEYDKYPPESNIYRYLYCSNAFAEELKKVELNGCQIIDTEEIGMIDPVDLKPYEENMNYLTEL
;
A
#
# COMPACT_ATOMS: atom_id res chain seq x y z
N MET A 1 -18.54 9.40 5.83
CA MET A 1 -17.23 10.04 5.60
C MET A 1 -16.21 8.96 5.33
N THR A 2 -15.15 9.30 4.60
CA THR A 2 -14.04 8.41 4.26
C THR A 2 -12.92 8.56 5.27
N LYS A 3 -12.21 7.48 5.57
CA LYS A 3 -11.07 7.44 6.49
C LYS A 3 -9.85 6.83 5.79
N ILE A 4 -8.68 7.09 6.34
CA ILE A 4 -7.39 6.58 5.87
C ILE A 4 -6.91 5.50 6.83
N ILE A 5 -6.51 4.35 6.28
CA ILE A 5 -5.74 3.34 7.00
C ILE A 5 -4.26 3.71 6.82
N ALA A 6 -3.72 4.47 7.77
CA ALA A 6 -2.34 4.92 7.75
C ALA A 6 -1.45 3.96 8.55
N PHE A 7 -0.19 3.83 8.14
CA PHE A 7 0.78 3.04 8.91
C PHE A 7 1.22 3.82 10.14
N LYS A 8 1.36 3.15 11.29
CA LYS A 8 1.90 3.78 12.50
C LYS A 8 3.41 3.96 12.31
N PRO A 9 3.97 5.17 12.45
CA PRO A 9 5.41 5.40 12.48
C PRO A 9 5.99 4.95 13.83
N ASN A 10 5.93 3.65 14.11
CA ASN A 10 6.69 3.08 15.21
C ASN A 10 8.13 2.88 14.73
N LYS A 11 9.12 3.33 15.51
CA LYS A 11 10.57 3.20 15.21
C LYS A 11 11.03 1.78 14.83
N SER A 12 10.21 0.76 15.08
CA SER A 12 10.50 -0.66 14.82
C SER A 12 9.55 -1.32 13.81
N CYS A 13 8.68 -0.58 13.13
CA CYS A 13 7.69 -1.12 12.21
C CYS A 13 7.75 -0.39 10.85
N PRO A 14 8.63 -0.79 9.92
CA PRO A 14 8.82 -0.09 8.63
C PRO A 14 7.50 0.01 7.85
N VAL A 15 7.30 1.12 7.13
CA VAL A 15 6.06 1.39 6.36
C VAL A 15 5.79 0.31 5.30
N HIS A 16 6.85 -0.29 4.76
CA HIS A 16 6.82 -1.39 3.82
C HIS A 16 7.62 -2.58 4.36
N LEU A 17 7.25 -3.78 3.95
CA LEU A 17 8.07 -4.98 4.12
C LEU A 17 8.84 -5.25 2.84
N SER A 18 10.14 -5.37 3.00
CA SER A 18 11.08 -5.72 1.96
C SER A 18 11.18 -7.25 1.87
N GLY A 19 10.94 -7.78 0.67
CA GLY A 19 10.82 -9.22 0.43
C GLY A 19 10.54 -9.57 -1.02
N PHE A 20 10.52 -10.86 -1.31
CA PHE A 20 10.01 -11.38 -2.58
C PHE A 20 8.79 -12.25 -2.36
N LEU A 21 7.76 -12.02 -3.16
CA LEU A 21 6.66 -12.95 -3.33
C LEU A 21 7.07 -13.97 -4.38
N VAL A 22 6.95 -15.25 -4.04
CA VAL A 22 7.31 -16.37 -4.91
C VAL A 22 6.17 -17.39 -4.89
N LYS A 23 6.11 -18.25 -5.92
CA LYS A 23 5.06 -19.27 -5.98
C LYS A 23 5.28 -20.35 -4.92
N ARG A 24 6.53 -20.76 -4.71
CA ARG A 24 6.92 -21.82 -3.77
C ARG A 24 8.23 -21.48 -3.05
N MET A 25 8.49 -22.14 -1.93
CA MET A 25 9.74 -21.99 -1.18
C MET A 25 11.00 -22.27 -2.00
N GLU A 26 10.92 -23.23 -2.93
CA GLU A 26 12.02 -23.63 -3.82
C GLU A 26 12.35 -22.59 -4.89
N ASP A 27 11.41 -21.68 -5.17
CA ASP A 27 11.60 -20.59 -6.13
C ASP A 27 12.39 -19.42 -5.51
N TYR A 28 12.89 -19.55 -4.27
CA TYR A 28 13.67 -18.53 -3.57
C TYR A 28 15.05 -19.05 -3.12
N ASN A 29 16.12 -18.35 -3.50
CA ASN A 29 17.47 -18.70 -3.08
C ASN A 29 17.88 -18.03 -1.76
N PHE A 30 17.78 -18.76 -0.65
CA PHE A 30 18.18 -18.30 0.69
C PHE A 30 19.67 -17.99 0.88
N LYS A 31 20.54 -18.38 -0.06
CA LYS A 31 21.97 -18.03 0.00
C LYS A 31 22.27 -16.72 -0.73
N ASN A 32 21.55 -16.47 -1.82
CA ASN A 32 21.65 -15.25 -2.61
C ASN A 32 20.28 -14.90 -3.19
N ARG A 33 19.54 -14.02 -2.52
CA ARG A 33 18.19 -13.61 -2.94
C ARG A 33 18.13 -13.00 -4.34
N TYR A 34 19.23 -12.43 -4.84
CA TYR A 34 19.33 -11.81 -6.16
C TYR A 34 19.90 -12.74 -7.23
N SER A 35 20.01 -14.04 -6.96
CA SER A 35 20.42 -15.00 -7.99
C SER A 35 19.32 -15.16 -9.06
N ASP A 36 19.72 -15.51 -10.28
CA ASP A 36 18.80 -15.87 -11.38
C ASP A 36 17.89 -17.07 -11.05
N THR A 37 18.21 -17.83 -10.00
CA THR A 37 17.37 -18.94 -9.52
C THR A 37 16.21 -18.48 -8.64
N THR A 38 16.21 -17.22 -8.19
CA THR A 38 15.05 -16.64 -7.49
C THR A 38 14.01 -16.23 -8.53
N LEU A 39 12.84 -16.88 -8.50
CA LEU A 39 11.73 -16.61 -9.41
C LEU A 39 10.67 -15.78 -8.67
N ASN A 40 10.94 -14.49 -8.49
CA ASN A 40 9.99 -13.59 -7.87
C ASN A 40 8.82 -13.27 -8.80
N ILE A 41 7.66 -13.09 -8.17
CA ILE A 41 6.49 -12.47 -8.79
C ILE A 41 6.71 -10.96 -8.73
N ASP A 42 6.49 -10.29 -9.84
CA ASP A 42 6.52 -8.84 -9.92
C ASP A 42 5.16 -8.31 -10.38
N ALA A 43 4.38 -7.77 -9.43
CA ALA A 43 3.07 -7.20 -9.73
C ALA A 43 3.11 -5.81 -10.37
N SER A 44 4.31 -5.20 -10.55
CA SER A 44 4.46 -3.91 -11.24
C SER A 44 4.47 -4.05 -12.76
N LEU A 45 5.02 -5.15 -13.27
CA LEU A 45 5.23 -5.37 -14.71
C LEU A 45 3.97 -5.85 -15.45
N ASN A 46 3.02 -6.47 -14.72
CA ASN A 46 1.82 -7.06 -15.31
C ASN A 46 0.60 -6.82 -14.41
N GLN A 47 -0.41 -6.11 -14.93
CA GLN A 47 -1.67 -5.87 -14.24
C GLN A 47 -2.49 -7.14 -13.97
N GLU A 48 -2.14 -8.25 -14.63
CA GLU A 48 -2.74 -9.58 -14.48
C GLU A 48 -1.75 -10.61 -13.90
N TRP A 49 -0.75 -10.16 -13.13
CA TRP A 49 0.26 -11.02 -12.47
C TRP A 49 -0.33 -12.20 -11.67
N TYR A 50 -1.59 -12.06 -11.24
CA TYR A 50 -2.33 -13.04 -10.46
C TYR A 50 -2.85 -14.23 -11.28
N LYS A 51 -2.90 -14.15 -12.62
CA LYS A 51 -3.42 -15.24 -13.45
C LYS A 51 -2.49 -16.45 -13.44
N GLY A 52 -3.07 -17.63 -13.25
CA GLY A 52 -2.33 -18.91 -13.27
C GLY A 52 -1.40 -19.11 -12.07
N LEU A 53 -1.56 -18.32 -11.01
CA LEU A 53 -0.87 -18.53 -9.74
C LEU A 53 -1.56 -19.61 -8.88
N PRO A 54 -0.81 -20.32 -8.03
CA PRO A 54 -1.41 -21.23 -7.06
C PRO A 54 -2.26 -20.47 -6.03
N SER A 55 -3.15 -21.18 -5.35
CA SER A 55 -4.03 -20.61 -4.31
C SER A 55 -3.29 -20.10 -3.07
N GLU A 56 -2.07 -20.57 -2.86
CA GLU A 56 -1.19 -20.19 -1.76
C GLU A 56 0.20 -19.82 -2.31
N LEU A 57 0.72 -18.69 -1.87
CA LEU A 57 2.03 -18.16 -2.24
C LEU A 57 2.95 -18.10 -1.01
N VAL A 58 4.21 -17.76 -1.25
CA VAL A 58 5.20 -17.54 -0.19
C VAL A 58 5.75 -16.12 -0.31
N PHE A 59 5.75 -15.36 0.78
CA PHE A 59 6.45 -14.08 0.84
C PHE A 59 7.66 -14.22 1.76
N VAL A 60 8.86 -14.13 1.19
CA VAL A 60 10.11 -14.20 1.94
C VAL A 60 10.62 -12.79 2.19
N THR A 61 10.65 -12.37 3.46
CA THR A 61 11.11 -11.05 3.88
C THR A 61 12.46 -11.11 4.58
N TRP A 62 13.31 -10.10 4.34
CA TRP A 62 14.57 -9.91 5.08
C TRP A 62 14.44 -8.94 6.26
N ASP A 63 13.25 -8.43 6.50
CA ASP A 63 12.96 -7.63 7.67
C ASP A 63 13.02 -8.47 8.95
N ARG A 64 13.10 -7.77 10.08
CA ARG A 64 13.01 -8.40 11.40
C ARG A 64 11.58 -8.88 11.64
N ILE A 65 11.42 -9.85 12.55
CA ILE A 65 10.10 -10.27 13.01
C ILE A 65 9.40 -9.07 13.65
N ILE A 66 8.28 -8.66 13.06
CA ILE A 66 7.45 -7.55 13.53
C ILE A 66 5.99 -7.97 13.50
N ALA A 67 5.23 -7.55 14.50
CA ALA A 67 3.78 -7.72 14.49
C ALA A 67 3.13 -6.62 13.64
N PHE A 68 2.27 -7.00 12.71
CA PHE A 68 1.49 -6.09 11.88
C PHE A 68 0.23 -6.80 11.41
N ASP A 69 -0.83 -6.04 11.17
CA ASP A 69 -2.06 -6.56 10.59
C ASP A 69 -2.26 -6.12 9.13
N ILE A 70 -1.54 -5.08 8.70
CA ILE A 70 -1.48 -4.65 7.31
C ILE A 70 -0.14 -3.97 7.01
N LYS A 71 0.50 -4.34 5.89
CA LYS A 71 1.71 -3.71 5.37
C LYS A 71 1.74 -3.72 3.85
N LYS A 72 2.36 -2.73 3.24
CA LYS A 72 2.78 -2.82 1.83
C LYS A 72 3.96 -3.77 1.70
N ILE A 73 4.06 -4.46 0.58
CA ILE A 73 5.18 -5.35 0.27
C ILE A 73 5.89 -4.95 -1.03
N SER A 74 7.18 -5.23 -1.15
CA SER A 74 8.02 -4.82 -2.28
C SER A 74 7.82 -5.59 -3.60
N THR A 75 6.71 -6.32 -3.76
CA THR A 75 6.39 -7.11 -4.98
C THR A 75 5.36 -6.38 -5.85
N GLY A 76 5.61 -5.11 -6.16
CA GLY A 76 4.81 -4.29 -7.06
C GLY A 76 3.91 -3.25 -6.39
N ASP A 77 3.27 -2.42 -7.22
CA ASP A 77 2.54 -1.23 -6.76
C ASP A 77 1.25 -1.59 -6.00
N ARG A 78 1.11 -0.99 -4.80
CA ARG A 78 -0.09 -1.09 -3.95
C ARG A 78 -0.53 -2.53 -3.65
N VAL A 79 0.44 -3.42 -3.49
CA VAL A 79 0.22 -4.77 -2.96
C VAL A 79 0.37 -4.74 -1.44
N TYR A 80 -0.61 -5.30 -0.74
CA TYR A 80 -0.64 -5.35 0.72
C TYR A 80 -0.62 -6.78 1.21
N LEU A 81 0.12 -7.02 2.30
CA LEU A 81 0.04 -8.21 3.11
C LEU A 81 -0.82 -7.88 4.34
N ILE A 82 -1.86 -8.67 4.57
CA ILE A 82 -2.81 -8.51 5.67
C ILE A 82 -2.84 -9.76 6.56
N SER A 83 -3.10 -9.58 7.86
CA SER A 83 -3.29 -10.69 8.79
C SER A 83 -4.68 -11.32 8.67
N GLN A 84 -4.89 -12.44 9.37
CA GLN A 84 -6.21 -13.03 9.54
C GLN A 84 -7.21 -12.06 10.19
N LYS A 85 -6.77 -11.29 11.20
CA LYS A 85 -7.66 -10.33 11.89
C LYS A 85 -8.20 -9.27 10.94
N PHE A 86 -7.34 -8.73 10.08
CA PHE A 86 -7.76 -7.75 9.07
C PHE A 86 -8.70 -8.41 8.05
N LEU A 87 -8.37 -9.62 7.59
CA LEU A 87 -9.20 -10.39 6.67
C LEU A 87 -10.62 -10.63 7.22
N ASP A 88 -10.75 -10.95 8.50
CA ASP A 88 -12.05 -11.21 9.12
C ASP A 88 -12.94 -9.97 9.09
N ILE A 89 -12.35 -8.76 9.12
CA ILE A 89 -13.09 -7.51 8.92
C ILE A 89 -13.47 -7.33 7.46
N ILE A 90 -12.55 -7.53 6.52
CA ILE A 90 -12.87 -7.48 5.07
C ILE A 90 -14.09 -8.36 4.75
N LYS A 91 -14.15 -9.57 5.32
CA LYS A 91 -15.26 -10.51 5.11
C LYS A 91 -16.61 -10.03 5.67
N LYS A 92 -16.62 -9.25 6.75
CA LYS A 92 -17.88 -8.69 7.30
C LYS A 92 -18.56 -7.71 6.34
N PHE A 93 -17.80 -7.08 5.46
CA PHE A 93 -18.26 -6.09 4.49
C PHE A 93 -18.34 -6.64 3.07
N ASP A 94 -18.14 -7.96 2.88
CA ASP A 94 -18.21 -8.63 1.58
C ASP A 94 -17.31 -8.02 0.49
N ILE A 95 -16.11 -7.55 0.89
CA ILE A 95 -15.20 -6.78 0.01
C ILE A 95 -14.36 -7.67 -0.92
N LEU A 96 -14.19 -8.96 -0.61
CA LEU A 96 -13.41 -9.90 -1.44
C LEU A 96 -14.20 -10.37 -2.66
N ASP A 97 -14.71 -9.41 -3.41
CA ASP A 97 -15.38 -9.62 -4.69
C ASP A 97 -14.35 -9.75 -5.83
N GLU A 98 -14.85 -9.82 -7.06
CA GLU A 98 -14.00 -9.92 -8.26
C GLU A 98 -13.15 -8.66 -8.53
N THR A 99 -13.26 -7.59 -7.73
CA THR A 99 -12.47 -6.36 -7.89
C THR A 99 -11.13 -6.43 -7.15
N TRP A 100 -10.95 -7.42 -6.27
CA TRP A 100 -9.71 -7.64 -5.52
C TRP A 100 -8.97 -8.89 -5.98
N VAL A 101 -7.65 -8.77 -6.03
CA VAL A 101 -6.73 -9.91 -6.07
C VAL A 101 -6.53 -10.37 -4.63
N PHE A 102 -6.61 -11.68 -4.40
CA PHE A 102 -6.50 -12.28 -3.07
C PHE A 102 -5.77 -13.62 -3.13
N PHE A 103 -4.73 -13.79 -2.31
CA PHE A 103 -4.02 -15.07 -2.14
C PHE A 103 -3.70 -15.31 -0.68
N LYS A 104 -3.75 -16.58 -0.25
CA LYS A 104 -3.15 -16.98 1.02
C LYS A 104 -1.63 -16.92 0.89
N VAL A 105 -0.95 -16.49 1.95
CA VAL A 105 0.51 -16.32 1.94
C VAL A 105 1.15 -16.91 3.18
N ASN A 106 2.17 -17.73 2.94
CA ASN A 106 3.13 -18.13 3.96
C ASN A 106 4.21 -17.06 4.07
N LEU A 107 4.19 -16.28 5.15
CA LEU A 107 5.25 -15.31 5.47
C LEU A 107 6.47 -16.04 6.03
N VAL A 108 7.64 -15.82 5.44
CA VAL A 108 8.90 -16.44 5.84
C VAL A 108 9.95 -15.37 6.10
N TYR A 109 10.59 -15.46 7.26
CA TYR A 109 11.71 -14.59 7.61
C TYR A 109 13.02 -15.20 7.13
N GLU A 110 13.70 -14.53 6.20
CA GLU A 110 14.91 -15.03 5.52
C GLU A 110 16.02 -15.38 6.52
N LYS A 111 16.30 -14.48 7.48
CA LYS A 111 17.44 -14.57 8.39
C LYS A 111 17.47 -15.84 9.23
N ASN A 112 16.31 -16.37 9.59
CA ASN A 112 16.17 -17.55 10.44
C ASN A 112 15.36 -18.67 9.79
N LYS A 113 14.94 -18.48 8.53
CA LYS A 113 14.08 -19.41 7.77
C LYS A 113 12.84 -19.84 8.53
N ARG A 114 12.33 -18.95 9.41
CA ARG A 114 11.15 -19.22 10.22
C ARG A 114 9.90 -18.75 9.49
N MET A 115 8.91 -19.63 9.40
CA MET A 115 7.57 -19.25 8.98
C MET A 115 6.87 -18.49 10.10
N ALA A 116 6.12 -17.45 9.77
CA ALA A 116 5.23 -16.82 10.73
C ALA A 116 4.14 -17.79 11.18
N GLU A 117 3.79 -17.74 12.46
CA GLU A 117 2.69 -18.55 13.02
C GLU A 117 1.31 -17.97 12.66
N GLU A 118 1.24 -16.64 12.50
CA GLU A 118 0.08 -15.91 12.02
C GLU A 118 -0.18 -16.22 10.53
N LYS A 119 -1.45 -16.34 10.14
CA LYS A 119 -1.85 -16.49 8.74
C LYS A 119 -1.89 -15.13 8.07
N TYR A 120 -1.25 -15.03 6.91
CA TYR A 120 -1.25 -13.81 6.10
C TYR A 120 -1.86 -14.03 4.73
N TYR A 121 -2.26 -12.92 4.12
CA TYR A 121 -2.89 -12.89 2.81
C TYR A 121 -2.38 -11.69 2.02
N VAL A 122 -2.16 -11.88 0.73
CA VAL A 122 -1.89 -10.77 -0.19
C VAL A 122 -3.22 -10.26 -0.74
N ILE A 123 -3.39 -8.94 -0.70
CA ILE A 123 -4.48 -8.24 -1.36
C ILE A 123 -3.97 -7.12 -2.27
N GLN A 124 -4.68 -6.91 -3.38
CA GLN A 124 -4.47 -5.75 -4.25
C GLN A 124 -5.79 -5.45 -4.98
N LYS A 125 -6.25 -4.19 -4.96
CA LYS A 125 -7.39 -3.81 -5.81
C LYS A 125 -6.92 -3.79 -7.26
N LYS A 126 -7.64 -4.49 -8.15
CA LYS A 126 -7.34 -4.54 -9.58
C LYS A 126 -7.25 -3.11 -10.12
N VAL A 127 -6.23 -2.82 -10.93
CA VAL A 127 -5.96 -1.47 -11.44
C VAL A 127 -7.20 -0.86 -12.08
N SER A 128 -7.85 -1.60 -13.00
CA SER A 128 -9.08 -1.19 -13.69
C SER A 128 -10.32 -0.98 -12.79
N LYS A 129 -10.22 -1.27 -11.49
CA LYS A 129 -11.28 -1.11 -10.50
C LYS A 129 -10.94 -0.05 -9.45
N ARG A 130 -9.77 0.59 -9.51
CA ARG A 130 -9.41 1.69 -8.63
C ARG A 130 -10.22 2.93 -9.01
N TYR A 131 -10.54 3.77 -8.03
CA TYR A 131 -11.18 5.04 -8.31
C TYR A 131 -10.15 6.01 -8.88
N ARG A 132 -10.47 6.72 -9.96
CA ARG A 132 -9.61 7.82 -10.38
C ARG A 132 -9.81 8.99 -9.43
N VAL A 133 -8.73 9.66 -9.07
CA VAL A 133 -8.76 10.79 -8.13
C VAL A 133 -9.78 11.85 -8.55
N GLU A 134 -9.87 12.15 -9.84
CA GLU A 134 -10.79 13.13 -10.42
C GLU A 134 -12.27 12.70 -10.32
N GLN A 135 -12.52 11.39 -10.16
CA GLN A 135 -13.87 10.86 -10.00
C GLN A 135 -14.39 11.02 -8.57
N VAL A 136 -13.50 10.90 -7.57
CA VAL A 136 -13.91 10.74 -6.18
C VAL A 136 -13.53 11.88 -5.26
N LEU A 137 -12.58 12.73 -5.65
CA LEU A 137 -12.25 13.92 -4.86
C LEU A 137 -13.17 15.08 -5.21
N GLU A 138 -13.61 15.79 -4.18
CA GLU A 138 -14.33 17.04 -4.32
C GLU A 138 -13.31 18.19 -4.48
N GLY A 139 -13.03 18.57 -5.72
CA GLY A 139 -11.94 19.51 -6.05
C GLY A 139 -12.05 20.88 -5.39
N THR A 140 -13.26 21.39 -5.14
CA THR A 140 -13.47 22.70 -4.51
C THR A 140 -13.34 22.68 -2.99
N LYS A 141 -13.43 21.50 -2.35
CA LYS A 141 -13.33 21.34 -0.88
C LYS A 141 -12.04 20.66 -0.43
N SER A 142 -11.35 20.00 -1.35
CA SER A 142 -10.06 19.40 -1.09
C SER A 142 -8.98 20.47 -1.19
N ILE A 143 -8.19 20.63 -0.14
CA ILE A 143 -7.03 21.51 -0.11
C ILE A 143 -5.82 20.60 -0.21
N ILE A 144 -5.48 20.24 -1.44
CA ILE A 144 -4.15 19.75 -1.77
C ILE A 144 -3.51 21.01 -2.33
N LYS A 145 -2.49 21.60 -1.67
CA LYS A 145 -1.88 22.88 -2.07
C LYS A 145 -1.83 22.96 -3.60
N ASN A 146 -2.59 23.88 -4.20
CA ASN A 146 -2.85 23.98 -5.64
C ASN A 146 -1.57 23.75 -6.45
N VAL A 147 -1.39 22.55 -7.00
CA VAL A 147 -0.50 22.37 -8.14
C VAL A 147 -1.38 22.69 -9.33
N ASP A 148 -1.25 23.91 -9.85
CA ASP A 148 -1.78 24.23 -11.17
C ASP A 148 -1.04 23.31 -12.16
N LEU A 149 -1.69 22.23 -12.57
CA LEU A 149 -1.06 21.15 -13.35
C LEU A 149 -0.62 21.62 -14.74
N ASP A 150 -1.02 22.82 -15.16
CA ASP A 150 -0.77 23.39 -16.48
C ASP A 150 0.38 24.43 -16.50
N GLU A 151 0.93 24.88 -15.35
CA GLU A 151 1.91 25.99 -15.31
C GLU A 151 3.27 25.68 -14.66
N VAL A 152 3.55 24.45 -14.23
CA VAL A 152 4.85 24.15 -13.57
C VAL A 152 5.88 23.61 -14.58
N GLU A 153 6.79 24.48 -15.03
CA GLU A 153 8.14 24.06 -15.47
C GLU A 153 8.93 23.58 -14.24
N PHE A 154 9.23 22.28 -14.18
CA PHE A 154 10.04 21.70 -13.12
C PHE A 154 11.51 22.09 -13.27
N GLY A 155 11.87 23.26 -12.75
CA GLY A 155 13.25 23.66 -12.49
C GLY A 155 13.77 23.00 -11.21
N TYR A 156 14.75 22.10 -11.36
CA TYR A 156 15.54 21.58 -10.24
C TYR A 156 16.42 22.69 -9.66
N GLU A 157 15.94 23.45 -8.68
CA GLU A 157 16.85 24.17 -7.78
C GLU A 157 16.38 24.08 -6.33
N ASN A 158 17.34 23.65 -5.50
CA ASN A 158 17.28 23.60 -4.06
C ASN A 158 16.93 24.98 -3.50
N ASP A 159 15.75 25.16 -2.94
CA ASP A 159 15.52 26.12 -1.86
C ASP A 159 14.16 25.90 -1.20
N ILE A 160 14.03 26.44 0.01
CA ILE A 160 12.87 26.41 0.93
C ILE A 160 12.93 25.27 1.98
N TYR A 161 13.97 25.37 2.81
CA TYR A 161 13.83 25.10 4.25
C TYR A 161 13.02 26.24 4.89
N GLU A 162 11.71 26.07 5.01
CA GLU A 162 10.83 26.72 6.01
C GLU A 162 9.41 26.14 5.83
N GLU A 163 9.20 24.88 6.21
CA GLU A 163 7.90 24.22 6.03
C GLU A 163 6.90 24.65 7.12
N GLU A 164 6.11 25.69 6.82
CA GLU A 164 4.77 25.85 7.38
C GLU A 164 4.03 24.51 7.27
N LYS A 165 3.44 24.03 8.36
CA LYS A 165 2.68 22.78 8.43
C LYS A 165 1.57 22.80 7.36
N LYS A 166 1.84 22.20 6.21
CA LYS A 166 0.94 22.17 5.05
C LYS A 166 -0.35 21.45 5.45
N ALA A 167 -1.45 22.20 5.55
CA ALA A 167 -2.77 21.64 5.80
C ALA A 167 -3.26 20.94 4.52
N TYR A 168 -2.99 19.65 4.42
CA TYR A 168 -3.59 18.80 3.39
C TYR A 168 -4.97 18.38 3.89
N LYS A 169 -6.02 18.70 3.11
CA LYS A 169 -7.40 18.25 3.35
C LYS A 169 -7.89 17.52 2.12
N VAL A 170 -8.33 16.27 2.29
CA VAL A 170 -8.94 15.49 1.21
C VAL A 170 -10.41 15.24 1.54
N VAL A 171 -11.30 15.67 0.65
CA VAL A 171 -12.75 15.43 0.78
C VAL A 171 -13.21 14.54 -0.36
N PHE A 172 -13.78 13.40 -0.01
CA PHE A 172 -14.36 12.46 -0.96
C PHE A 172 -15.82 12.82 -1.23
N ASN A 173 -16.23 12.76 -2.49
CA ASN A 173 -17.62 12.88 -2.90
C ASN A 173 -18.35 11.53 -2.72
N GLU A 174 -19.65 11.53 -3.00
CA GLU A 174 -20.53 10.36 -2.80
C GLU A 174 -20.25 9.18 -3.77
N LYS A 175 -19.44 9.38 -4.81
CA LYS A 175 -19.07 8.29 -5.75
C LYS A 175 -18.10 7.29 -5.13
N ALA A 176 -17.33 7.68 -4.11
CA ALA A 176 -16.54 6.74 -3.32
C ALA A 176 -17.46 5.96 -2.36
N SER A 177 -18.00 4.84 -2.85
CA SER A 177 -19.01 4.06 -2.14
C SER A 177 -18.49 2.74 -1.54
N ASP A 178 -17.32 2.28 -1.98
CA ASP A 178 -16.70 1.05 -1.49
C ASP A 178 -16.26 1.21 -0.02
N ASP A 179 -16.42 0.13 0.77
CA ASP A 179 -15.98 0.10 2.17
C ASP A 179 -14.45 0.06 2.32
N LEU A 180 -13.74 -0.40 1.29
CA LEU A 180 -12.28 -0.41 1.21
C LEU A 180 -11.86 -0.18 -0.24
N PHE A 181 -11.01 0.82 -0.48
CA PHE A 181 -10.60 1.15 -1.84
C PHE A 181 -9.26 1.87 -1.92
N LEU A 182 -8.77 1.97 -3.15
CA LEU A 182 -7.56 2.69 -3.54
C LEU A 182 -7.95 3.71 -4.62
N VAL A 183 -7.21 4.81 -4.65
CA VAL A 183 -7.33 5.82 -5.72
C VAL A 183 -6.13 5.76 -6.65
N GLU A 184 -6.31 6.12 -7.92
CA GLU A 184 -5.26 6.22 -8.95
C GLU A 184 -5.34 7.53 -9.74
N TYR A 185 -4.28 7.84 -10.48
CA TYR A 185 -4.18 9.00 -11.37
C TYR A 185 -4.02 8.53 -12.82
N ASP A 186 -4.64 9.26 -13.74
CA ASP A 186 -4.55 8.99 -15.19
C ASP A 186 -3.30 9.61 -15.85
N LYS A 187 -2.81 10.73 -15.31
CA LYS A 187 -1.64 11.46 -15.83
C LYS A 187 -0.60 11.64 -14.71
N TYR A 188 0.61 11.18 -14.98
CA TYR A 188 1.81 11.51 -14.21
C TYR A 188 2.22 12.96 -14.52
N PRO A 189 2.71 13.78 -13.57
CA PRO A 189 3.35 13.38 -12.31
C PRO A 189 2.57 13.87 -11.07
N PRO A 190 2.21 13.03 -10.09
CA PRO A 190 1.70 13.56 -8.84
C PRO A 190 2.84 13.65 -7.82
N GLU A 191 3.14 14.88 -7.38
CA GLU A 191 3.96 15.15 -6.19
C GLU A 191 3.28 14.69 -4.88
N SER A 192 2.11 14.04 -4.95
CA SER A 192 1.26 13.71 -3.81
C SER A 192 1.08 12.21 -3.66
N ASN A 193 1.38 11.70 -2.46
CA ASN A 193 1.26 10.28 -2.13
C ASN A 193 -0.16 9.82 -1.75
N ILE A 194 -1.21 10.60 -2.03
CA ILE A 194 -2.58 10.21 -1.64
C ILE A 194 -3.00 8.86 -2.25
N TYR A 195 -2.53 8.56 -3.46
CA TYR A 195 -2.78 7.29 -4.15
C TYR A 195 -2.19 6.06 -3.45
N ARG A 196 -1.24 6.30 -2.52
CA ARG A 196 -0.57 5.23 -1.77
C ARG A 196 -1.38 4.79 -0.56
N TYR A 197 -2.43 5.50 -0.16
CA TYR A 197 -3.20 5.12 1.01
C TYR A 197 -4.35 4.17 0.66
N LEU A 198 -4.65 3.32 1.63
CA LEU A 198 -5.86 2.51 1.63
C LEU A 198 -6.97 3.31 2.33
N TYR A 199 -8.04 3.59 1.59
CA TYR A 199 -9.18 4.33 2.08
C TYR A 199 -10.28 3.37 2.49
N CYS A 200 -11.08 3.78 3.47
CA CYS A 200 -12.20 2.97 3.93
C CYS A 200 -13.39 3.82 4.35
N SER A 201 -14.57 3.21 4.39
CA SER A 201 -15.77 3.85 4.91
C SER A 201 -15.68 4.04 6.42
N ASN A 202 -16.52 4.93 6.97
CA ASN A 202 -16.68 5.06 8.42
C ASN A 202 -17.06 3.74 9.09
N ALA A 203 -17.96 2.95 8.49
CA ALA A 203 -18.40 1.69 9.09
C ALA A 203 -17.24 0.68 9.19
N PHE A 204 -16.43 0.59 8.13
CA PHE A 204 -15.24 -0.24 8.10
C PHE A 204 -14.21 0.21 9.15
N ALA A 205 -13.95 1.52 9.22
CA ALA A 205 -13.06 2.12 10.21
C ALA A 205 -13.47 1.81 11.66
N GLU A 206 -14.76 1.86 11.98
CA GLU A 206 -15.25 1.53 13.33
C GLU A 206 -15.05 0.04 13.67
N GLU A 207 -15.18 -0.87 12.71
CA GLU A 207 -14.85 -2.28 12.92
C GLU A 207 -13.34 -2.50 13.11
N LEU A 208 -12.48 -1.79 12.37
CA LEU A 208 -11.02 -1.85 12.56
C LEU A 208 -10.60 -1.37 13.96
N LYS A 209 -11.25 -0.33 14.49
CA LYS A 209 -10.96 0.20 15.83
C LYS A 209 -11.30 -0.81 16.95
N LYS A 210 -12.33 -1.65 16.77
CA LYS A 210 -12.77 -2.64 17.77
C LYS A 210 -11.78 -3.78 18.00
N VAL A 211 -10.90 -4.07 17.03
CA VAL A 211 -10.00 -5.25 17.08
C VAL A 211 -8.54 -4.90 17.39
N GLU A 212 -8.23 -3.62 17.62
CA GLU A 212 -6.88 -3.12 17.95
C GLU A 212 -5.77 -3.67 17.04
N LEU A 213 -5.74 -3.21 15.79
CA LEU A 213 -4.73 -3.64 14.82
C LEU A 213 -3.32 -3.11 15.12
N ASN A 214 -2.33 -3.94 14.80
CA ASN A 214 -0.91 -3.68 14.91
C ASN A 214 -0.37 -3.00 13.64
N GLY A 215 0.50 -2.00 13.83
CA GLY A 215 1.23 -1.37 12.73
C GLY A 215 0.43 -0.38 11.89
N CYS A 216 -0.86 -0.17 12.17
CA CYS A 216 -1.70 0.83 11.50
C CYS A 216 -2.56 1.65 12.47
N GLN A 217 -3.06 2.77 11.97
CA GLN A 217 -3.98 3.69 12.64
C GLN A 217 -5.03 4.18 11.64
N ILE A 218 -6.20 4.55 12.16
CA ILE A 218 -7.26 5.16 11.36
C ILE A 218 -7.20 6.66 11.56
N ILE A 219 -7.12 7.39 10.46
CA ILE A 219 -7.02 8.85 10.45
C ILE A 219 -8.13 9.41 9.56
N ASP A 220 -8.60 10.59 9.90
CA ASP A 220 -9.58 11.31 9.11
C ASP A 220 -8.92 11.87 7.85
N THR A 221 -9.63 11.88 6.71
CA THR A 221 -9.05 12.44 5.48
C THR A 221 -8.80 13.96 5.58
N GLU A 222 -9.42 14.61 6.57
CA GLU A 222 -9.15 16.01 6.95
C GLU A 222 -7.84 16.18 7.74
N GLU A 223 -7.33 15.09 8.33
CA GLU A 223 -6.10 15.05 9.13
C GLU A 223 -4.94 14.38 8.37
N ILE A 224 -5.05 14.21 7.05
CA ILE A 224 -4.02 13.56 6.22
C ILE A 224 -2.64 14.25 6.34
N GLY A 225 -2.61 15.56 6.60
CA GLY A 225 -1.37 16.32 6.88
C GLY A 225 -0.67 15.94 8.20
N MET A 226 -1.29 15.13 9.06
CA MET A 226 -0.67 14.59 10.28
C MET A 226 0.06 13.26 10.04
N ILE A 227 -0.08 12.67 8.85
CA ILE A 227 0.69 11.49 8.44
C ILE A 227 2.14 11.93 8.20
N ASP A 228 3.10 11.04 8.49
CA ASP A 228 4.55 11.33 8.38
C ASP A 228 4.86 12.04 7.05
N PRO A 229 5.51 13.23 7.05
CA PRO A 229 5.88 13.93 5.83
C PRO A 229 6.67 13.07 4.84
N VAL A 230 7.43 12.07 5.30
CA VAL A 230 8.11 11.07 4.44
C VAL A 230 7.10 10.24 3.64
N ASP A 231 5.95 9.93 4.23
CA ASP A 231 4.84 9.26 3.55
C ASP A 231 4.07 10.20 2.61
N LEU A 232 4.34 11.52 2.63
CA LEU A 232 3.77 12.51 1.72
C LEU A 232 4.74 12.98 0.63
N LYS A 233 6.06 12.82 0.81
CA LYS A 233 7.09 13.09 -0.22
C LYS A 233 6.95 12.14 -1.40
N PRO A 234 7.07 12.59 -2.66
CA PRO A 234 7.07 11.69 -3.82
C PRO A 234 7.98 10.50 -3.53
N TYR A 235 7.43 9.28 -3.61
CA TYR A 235 8.27 8.11 -3.52
C TYR A 235 9.16 8.12 -4.76
N GLU A 236 10.43 8.42 -4.58
CA GLU A 236 11.44 7.92 -5.48
C GLU A 236 11.35 6.40 -5.36
N GLU A 237 10.58 5.78 -6.26
CA GLU A 237 10.99 4.47 -6.73
C GLU A 237 12.44 4.70 -7.10
N ASN A 238 13.35 4.17 -6.27
CA ASN A 238 14.67 3.85 -6.76
C ASN A 238 14.38 2.85 -7.88
N MET A 239 14.09 3.38 -9.07
CA MET A 239 14.13 2.67 -10.32
C MET A 239 15.46 1.96 -10.23
N ASN A 240 15.40 0.63 -10.19
CA ASN A 240 16.53 -0.25 -10.35
C ASN A 240 17.29 -0.61 -9.06
N TYR A 241 16.67 -1.42 -8.20
CA TYR A 241 17.43 -2.56 -7.64
C TYR A 241 17.35 -3.82 -8.53
N LEU A 242 16.58 -3.77 -9.63
CA LEU A 242 16.35 -4.90 -10.54
C LEU A 242 16.81 -4.68 -12.00
N THR A 243 17.23 -3.48 -12.43
CA THR A 243 17.81 -3.31 -13.79
C THR A 243 19.32 -3.06 -13.82
N GLU A 244 19.98 -3.15 -12.66
CA GLU A 244 21.45 -3.22 -12.60
C GLU A 244 21.98 -4.65 -12.33
N LEU A 245 21.19 -5.68 -12.67
CA LEU A 245 21.63 -7.08 -12.72
C LEU A 245 21.41 -7.65 -14.11
#